data_AF-A0A7S0MII3-F1
#
_entry.id   AF-A0A7S0MII3-F1
#
_cell.length_a   1.000
_cell.length_b   1.000
_cell.length_c   1.000
_cell.angle_alpha   90.00
_cell.angle_beta   90.00
_cell.angle_gamma   90.00
#
_symmetry.space_group_name_H-M   'P 1'
#
loop_
_entity.id
_entity.type
_entity.pdbx_description
1 polymer ?
#
loop_
_entity_poly.entity_id
_entity_poly.type
_entity_poly.pdbx_seq_one_letter_code
_entity_poly.pdbx_strand_id
1 'polypeptide(L)'
;MACTLIIVLAAFSLLQPTGGDLYFDDVISDHAVLQGRPLPFSLFGTSDQVVGNLAVSVSGTLIKIRDVEILSSSRKTNESKAIFNWRLILDPVDPGGPHKVVVTSDADVEAVLNDILFGDVFLCAGQSNMQMTVGMSAAAAAEA
;
A
#
# COMPACT_ATOMS: atom_id res chain seq x y z
N MET A 1 46.65 -28.73 33.18
CA MET A 1 47.09 -27.32 32.99
C MET A 1 47.49 -27.20 31.53
N ALA A 2 46.80 -26.56 30.60
CA ALA A 2 45.59 -25.75 30.60
C ALA A 2 44.84 -26.02 29.27
N CYS A 3 43.51 -26.02 29.31
CA CYS A 3 42.62 -26.19 28.16
C CYS A 3 42.12 -24.81 27.75
N THR A 4 42.69 -24.22 26.70
CA THR A 4 42.35 -22.88 26.24
C THR A 4 41.17 -22.95 25.27
N LEU A 5 39.98 -22.66 25.79
CA LEU A 5 38.73 -22.55 25.05
C LEU A 5 38.70 -21.18 24.33
N ILE A 6 38.87 -21.17 23.02
CA ILE A 6 38.70 -19.97 22.19
C ILE A 6 37.21 -19.84 21.87
N ILE A 7 36.52 -18.96 22.59
CA ILE A 7 35.13 -18.56 22.28
C ILE A 7 35.22 -17.52 21.15
N VAL A 8 34.91 -17.94 19.92
CA VAL A 8 34.67 -17.03 18.80
C VAL A 8 33.28 -16.43 18.99
N LEU A 9 33.22 -15.24 19.59
CA LEU A 9 32.00 -14.44 19.66
C LEU A 9 31.75 -13.82 18.28
N ALA A 10 31.13 -14.59 17.39
CA ALA A 10 30.57 -14.05 16.17
C ALA A 10 29.40 -13.13 16.57
N ALA A 11 29.63 -11.81 16.54
CA ALA A 11 28.57 -10.84 16.54
C ALA A 11 27.79 -10.98 15.22
N PHE A 12 26.91 -11.97 15.17
CA PHE A 12 25.86 -12.04 14.17
C PHE A 12 24.87 -10.95 14.56
N SER A 13 25.05 -9.76 13.99
CA SER A 13 24.07 -8.70 14.05
C SER A 13 22.78 -9.28 13.46
N LEU A 14 21.88 -9.74 14.33
CA LEU A 14 20.50 -9.99 13.95
C LEU A 14 20.00 -8.65 13.43
N LEU A 15 19.90 -8.53 12.10
CA LEU A 15 19.07 -7.52 11.48
C LEU A 15 17.66 -7.85 11.97
N GLN A 16 17.26 -7.19 13.05
CA GLN A 16 15.90 -7.32 13.55
C GLN A 16 15.02 -6.84 12.40
N PRO A 17 14.03 -7.62 11.92
CA PRO A 17 13.01 -7.06 11.06
C PRO A 17 12.41 -5.92 11.87
N THR A 18 12.62 -4.69 11.41
CA THR A 18 11.91 -3.55 11.96
C THR A 18 10.44 -3.86 11.76
N GLY A 19 9.70 -4.06 12.85
CA GLY A 19 8.28 -4.39 12.80
C GLY A 19 7.48 -3.17 12.37
N GLY A 20 7.57 -2.82 11.09
CA GLY A 20 6.83 -1.73 10.48
C GLY A 20 5.78 -2.27 9.54
N ASP A 21 4.54 -1.90 9.76
CA ASP A 21 3.44 -2.40 8.94
C ASP A 21 3.32 -1.64 7.61
N LEU A 22 2.60 -2.26 6.68
CA LEU A 22 2.15 -1.67 5.42
C LEU A 22 0.65 -1.40 5.50
N TYR A 23 0.25 -0.21 5.06
CA TYR A 23 -1.14 0.21 5.08
C TYR A 23 -1.52 0.77 3.72
N PHE A 24 -2.71 0.41 3.22
CA PHE A 24 -3.34 1.16 2.13
C PHE A 24 -3.84 2.52 2.64
N ASP A 25 -3.99 3.47 1.74
CA ASP A 25 -4.72 4.70 2.03
C ASP A 25 -6.21 4.41 2.26
N ASP A 26 -6.86 5.17 3.14
CA ASP A 26 -8.26 4.97 3.54
C ASP A 26 -9.25 5.00 2.35
N VAL A 27 -8.87 5.63 1.24
CA VAL A 27 -9.68 5.66 0.00
C VAL A 27 -9.75 4.27 -0.67
N ILE A 28 -8.77 3.39 -0.43
CA ILE A 28 -8.70 2.05 -1.00
C ILE A 28 -8.95 1.02 0.11
N SER A 29 -10.11 0.38 0.08
CA SER A 29 -10.55 -0.59 1.11
C SER A 29 -11.10 -1.87 0.49
N ASP A 30 -11.38 -2.85 1.35
CA ASP A 30 -12.07 -4.08 0.97
C ASP A 30 -13.40 -3.78 0.24
N HIS A 31 -13.81 -4.68 -0.66
CA HIS A 31 -15.03 -4.55 -1.45
C HIS A 31 -15.01 -3.40 -2.49
N ALA A 32 -13.86 -2.76 -2.71
CA ALA A 32 -13.73 -1.69 -3.69
C ALA A 32 -13.73 -2.19 -5.14
N VAL A 33 -14.09 -1.28 -6.05
CA VAL A 33 -13.93 -1.48 -7.50
C VAL A 33 -12.74 -0.65 -7.97
N LEU A 34 -11.67 -1.30 -8.43
CA LEU A 34 -10.50 -0.67 -9.01
C LEU A 34 -10.60 -0.63 -10.54
N GLN A 35 -9.93 0.32 -11.17
CA GLN A 35 -9.89 0.40 -12.62
C GLN A 35 -9.27 -0.86 -13.22
N GLY A 36 -9.98 -1.48 -14.16
CA GLY A 36 -9.50 -2.62 -14.94
C GLY A 36 -8.91 -2.21 -16.28
N ARG A 37 -8.71 -3.21 -17.14
CA ARG A 37 -8.28 -3.00 -18.53
C ARG A 37 -9.13 -1.97 -19.29
N PRO A 38 -8.52 -1.19 -20.20
CA PRO A 38 -7.14 -1.30 -20.70
C PRO A 38 -6.12 -0.41 -19.96
N LEU A 39 -6.55 0.40 -18.99
CA LEU A 39 -5.70 1.40 -18.35
C LEU A 39 -4.96 0.81 -17.15
N PRO A 40 -3.74 1.32 -16.85
CA PRO A 40 -3.06 0.98 -15.61
C PRO A 40 -3.85 1.56 -14.42
N PHE A 41 -3.70 0.93 -13.26
CA PHE A 41 -4.29 1.41 -12.01
C PHE A 41 -3.19 1.69 -10.99
N SER A 42 -3.51 2.50 -9.99
CA SER A 42 -2.60 2.84 -8.90
C SER A 42 -3.06 2.23 -7.59
N LEU A 43 -2.08 1.77 -6.80
CA LEU A 43 -2.25 1.49 -5.39
C LEU A 43 -1.32 2.40 -4.61
N PHE A 44 -1.78 2.90 -3.48
CA PHE A 44 -0.99 3.81 -2.65
C PHE A 44 -1.40 3.66 -1.19
N GLY A 45 -0.49 4.12 -0.33
CA GLY A 45 -0.70 4.05 1.10
C GLY A 45 0.53 4.51 1.88
N THR A 46 0.62 4.05 3.11
CA THR A 46 1.70 4.41 4.02
C THR A 46 2.42 3.20 4.60
N SER A 47 3.64 3.43 5.09
CA SER A 47 4.39 2.48 5.89
C SER A 47 5.10 3.21 7.03
N ASP A 48 5.23 2.51 8.14
CA ASP A 48 5.96 2.97 9.32
C ASP A 48 7.47 2.75 9.21
N GLN A 49 7.92 2.11 8.13
CA GLN A 49 9.32 1.81 7.87
C GLN A 49 9.71 2.11 6.42
N VAL A 50 11.01 2.20 6.18
CA VAL A 50 11.55 2.30 4.82
C VAL A 50 11.29 0.97 4.13
N VAL A 51 10.37 0.98 3.17
CA VAL A 51 10.18 -0.14 2.24
C VAL A 51 11.09 0.05 1.03
N GLY A 52 11.82 -1.00 0.65
CA GLY A 52 12.70 -0.98 -0.51
C GLY A 52 11.95 -1.42 -1.76
N ASN A 53 11.68 -2.72 -1.83
CA ASN A 53 10.97 -3.33 -2.94
C ASN A 53 9.55 -3.73 -2.53
N LEU A 54 8.58 -3.40 -3.36
CA LEU A 54 7.20 -3.84 -3.23
C LEU A 54 6.87 -4.80 -4.38
N ALA A 55 6.14 -5.86 -4.07
CA ALA A 55 5.55 -6.77 -5.05
C ALA A 55 4.04 -6.81 -4.86
N VAL A 56 3.30 -6.90 -5.96
CA VAL A 56 1.83 -6.95 -5.94
C VAL A 56 1.35 -8.23 -6.60
N SER A 57 0.46 -8.94 -5.91
CA SER A 57 -0.24 -10.09 -6.48
C SER A 57 -1.74 -9.87 -6.46
N VAL A 58 -2.41 -10.33 -7.52
CA VAL A 58 -3.87 -10.36 -7.65
C VAL A 58 -4.28 -11.82 -7.81
N SER A 59 -5.00 -12.36 -6.82
CA SER A 59 -5.41 -13.77 -6.75
C SER A 59 -4.24 -14.75 -6.97
N GLY A 60 -3.07 -14.43 -6.39
CA GLY A 60 -1.85 -15.23 -6.50
C GLY A 60 -1.04 -15.01 -7.79
N THR A 61 -1.53 -14.22 -8.73
CA THR A 61 -0.77 -13.85 -9.94
C THR A 61 -0.01 -12.56 -9.71
N LEU A 62 1.30 -12.56 -9.91
CA LEU A 62 2.12 -11.35 -9.81
C LEU A 62 1.77 -10.37 -10.93
N ILE A 63 1.49 -9.13 -10.55
CA ILE A 63 1.23 -8.03 -11.49
C ILE A 63 2.50 -7.20 -11.61
N LYS A 64 2.86 -6.88 -12.85
CA LYS A 64 4.05 -6.06 -13.13
C LYS A 64 3.80 -4.62 -12.67
N ILE A 65 4.77 -4.10 -11.92
CA ILE A 65 4.82 -2.68 -11.54
C ILE A 65 5.49 -1.91 -12.66
N ARG A 66 4.82 -0.86 -13.13
CA ARG A 66 5.31 0.09 -14.15
C ARG A 66 6.14 1.20 -13.54
N ASP A 67 5.73 1.69 -12.38
CA ASP A 67 6.37 2.80 -11.69
C ASP A 67 6.19 2.71 -10.17
N VAL A 68 7.18 3.24 -9.43
CA VAL A 68 7.23 3.21 -7.97
C VAL A 68 7.66 4.58 -7.46
N GLU A 69 6.84 5.18 -6.60
CA GLU A 69 7.17 6.40 -5.87
C GLU A 69 7.14 6.11 -4.37
N ILE A 70 8.24 6.42 -3.67
CA ILE A 70 8.35 6.29 -2.21
C ILE A 70 8.84 7.62 -1.65
N LEU A 71 8.02 8.26 -0.84
CA LEU A 71 8.24 9.60 -0.31
C LEU A 71 8.19 9.57 1.22
N SER A 72 9.30 9.93 1.87
CA SER A 72 9.31 10.15 3.31
C SER A 72 8.53 11.41 3.68
N SER A 73 7.61 11.30 4.63
CA SER A 73 6.92 12.43 5.25
C SER A 73 7.06 12.34 6.76
N SER A 74 7.24 13.50 7.40
CA SER A 74 7.24 13.62 8.85
C SER A 74 5.90 14.17 9.30
N ARG A 75 5.07 13.36 9.97
CA ARG A 75 3.92 13.93 10.70
C ARG A 75 4.45 14.71 11.90
N LYS A 76 4.12 16.00 11.99
CA LYS A 76 4.33 16.81 13.20
C LYS A 76 3.29 16.39 14.25
N THR A 77 3.51 15.27 14.90
CA THR A 77 2.82 14.90 16.14
C THR A 77 3.85 14.72 17.25
N ASN A 78 3.42 14.76 18.51
CA ASN A 78 4.30 14.68 19.69
C ASN A 78 5.16 13.40 19.78
N GLU A 79 4.99 12.47 18.86
CA GLU A 79 5.82 11.30 18.64
C GLU A 79 6.42 11.41 17.24
N SER A 80 7.74 11.64 17.16
CA SER A 80 8.47 11.76 15.89
C SER A 80 8.62 10.39 15.24
N LYS A 81 7.53 9.86 14.67
CA LYS A 81 7.55 8.64 13.85
C LYS A 81 7.70 9.03 12.38
N ALA A 82 8.73 8.50 11.73
CA ALA A 82 8.90 8.64 10.29
C ALA A 82 7.81 7.82 9.58
N ILE A 83 7.14 8.42 8.61
CA ILE A 83 6.12 7.75 7.80
C ILE A 83 6.55 7.83 6.34
N PHE A 84 6.38 6.74 5.62
CA PHE A 84 6.74 6.65 4.22
C PHE A 84 5.46 6.46 3.41
N ASN A 85 5.17 7.39 2.52
CA ASN A 85 4.10 7.24 1.55
C ASN A 85 4.65 6.44 0.38
N TRP A 86 3.88 5.48 -0.11
CA TRP A 86 4.24 4.69 -1.28
C TRP A 86 3.12 4.75 -2.30
N ARG A 87 3.48 4.70 -3.58
CA ARG A 87 2.56 4.63 -4.71
C ARG A 87 3.14 3.72 -5.78
N LEU A 88 2.30 2.84 -6.29
CA LEU A 88 2.62 1.86 -7.33
C LEU A 88 1.68 2.07 -8.51
N ILE A 89 2.23 2.12 -9.72
CA ILE A 89 1.45 2.06 -10.95
C ILE A 89 1.59 0.65 -11.52
N LEU A 90 0.47 -0.04 -11.72
CA LEU A 90 0.42 -1.47 -12.05
C LEU A 90 -0.09 -1.71 -13.46
N ASP A 91 0.34 -2.84 -14.05
CA ASP A 91 -0.21 -3.32 -15.31
C ASP A 91 -1.73 -3.56 -15.18
N PRO A 92 -2.51 -3.29 -16.25
CA PRO A 92 -3.95 -3.50 -16.23
C PRO A 92 -4.33 -4.96 -15.94
N VAL A 93 -5.37 -5.16 -15.13
CA VAL A 93 -5.96 -6.47 -14.84
C VAL A 93 -7.25 -6.64 -15.65
N ASP A 94 -7.53 -7.88 -16.10
CA ASP A 94 -8.78 -8.18 -16.78
C ASP A 94 -9.98 -7.88 -15.87
N PRO A 95 -11.08 -7.33 -16.42
CA PRO A 95 -12.23 -6.97 -15.60
C PRO A 95 -12.89 -8.21 -15.00
N GLY A 96 -13.48 -8.04 -13.81
CA GLY A 96 -14.13 -9.09 -13.05
C GLY A 96 -13.61 -9.19 -11.62
N GLY A 97 -13.77 -10.38 -11.05
CA GLY A 97 -13.48 -10.67 -9.66
C GLY A 97 -14.61 -11.50 -9.03
N PRO A 98 -14.62 -11.62 -7.70
CA PRO A 98 -13.77 -10.90 -6.76
C PRO A 98 -12.36 -11.45 -6.64
N HIS A 99 -11.40 -10.55 -6.40
CA HIS A 99 -9.98 -10.85 -6.26
C HIS A 99 -9.46 -10.49 -4.86
N LYS A 100 -8.46 -11.26 -4.39
CA LYS A 100 -7.60 -10.87 -3.28
C LYS A 100 -6.39 -10.13 -3.84
N VAL A 101 -6.14 -8.90 -3.40
CA VAL A 101 -4.95 -8.12 -3.77
C VAL A 101 -4.00 -8.10 -2.57
N VAL A 102 -2.73 -8.43 -2.80
CA VAL A 102 -1.71 -8.46 -1.75
C VAL A 102 -0.52 -7.63 -2.19
N VAL A 103 -0.11 -6.69 -1.36
CA VAL A 103 1.15 -5.93 -1.50
C VAL A 103 2.10 -6.46 -0.44
N THR A 104 3.25 -6.97 -0.86
CA THR A 104 4.30 -7.49 0.04
C THR A 104 5.57 -6.66 -0.09
N SER A 105 6.26 -6.37 1.01
CA SER A 105 7.62 -5.80 0.96
C SER A 105 8.71 -6.87 1.13
N ASP A 106 9.95 -6.44 0.89
CA ASP A 106 11.18 -7.17 1.21
C ASP A 106 11.43 -7.39 2.71
N ALA A 107 10.69 -6.72 3.59
CA ALA A 107 10.75 -6.88 5.04
C ALA A 107 9.74 -7.91 5.58
N ASP A 108 9.18 -8.77 4.72
CA ASP A 108 8.16 -9.78 5.05
C ASP A 108 6.90 -9.19 5.71
N VAL A 109 6.57 -7.93 5.40
CA VAL A 109 5.27 -7.34 5.77
C VAL A 109 4.34 -7.27 4.58
N GLU A 110 3.04 -7.46 4.83
CA GLU A 110 2.02 -7.48 3.80
C GLU A 110 0.82 -6.61 4.16
N ALA A 111 0.21 -6.03 3.12
CA ALA A 111 -1.10 -5.41 3.18
C ALA A 111 -2.04 -6.13 2.22
N VAL A 112 -3.26 -6.39 2.66
CA VAL A 112 -4.23 -7.22 1.94
C VAL A 112 -5.52 -6.44 1.70
N LEU A 113 -6.04 -6.51 0.49
CA LEU A 113 -7.41 -6.12 0.14
C LEU A 113 -8.20 -7.35 -0.30
N ASN A 114 -9.42 -7.45 0.19
CA ASN A 114 -10.34 -8.54 -0.08
C ASN A 114 -11.54 -8.06 -0.91
N ASP A 115 -12.12 -8.98 -1.67
CA ASP A 115 -13.32 -8.74 -2.48
C ASP A 115 -13.18 -7.59 -3.49
N ILE A 116 -12.02 -7.49 -4.14
CA ILE A 116 -11.76 -6.42 -5.11
C ILE A 116 -12.28 -6.81 -6.49
N LEU A 117 -13.08 -5.93 -7.08
CA LEU A 117 -13.51 -6.03 -8.47
C LEU A 117 -12.64 -5.11 -9.34
N PHE A 118 -12.24 -5.58 -10.52
CA PHE A 118 -11.63 -4.74 -11.55
C PHE A 118 -12.64 -4.39 -12.61
N GLY A 119 -12.80 -3.10 -12.93
CA GLY A 119 -13.73 -2.63 -13.94
C GLY A 119 -13.96 -1.14 -13.88
N ASP A 120 -14.97 -0.67 -14.61
CA ASP A 120 -15.37 0.73 -14.64
C ASP A 120 -16.57 0.98 -13.72
N VAL A 121 -16.57 2.13 -13.04
CA VAL A 121 -17.71 2.60 -12.25
C VAL A 121 -18.40 3.72 -13.00
N PHE A 122 -19.63 3.45 -13.46
CA PHE A 122 -20.49 4.45 -14.09
C PHE A 122 -21.40 5.08 -13.04
N LEU A 123 -21.15 6.34 -12.70
CA LEU A 123 -22.06 7.09 -11.85
C LEU A 123 -23.24 7.59 -12.70
N CYS A 124 -24.38 6.90 -12.61
CA CYS A 124 -25.63 7.30 -13.26
C CYS A 124 -26.29 8.48 -12.52
N ALA A 125 -25.64 9.65 -12.54
CA ALA A 125 -26.15 10.86 -11.93
C ALA A 125 -27.12 11.58 -12.87
N GLY A 126 -28.43 11.49 -12.59
CA GLY A 126 -29.39 12.47 -13.10
C GLY A 126 -29.18 13.84 -12.44
N GLN A 127 -29.65 14.92 -13.06
CA GLN A 127 -29.57 16.31 -12.54
C GLN A 127 -30.22 16.49 -11.15
N SER A 128 -31.06 15.56 -10.69
CA SER A 128 -31.74 15.64 -9.39
C SER A 128 -30.94 15.09 -8.20
N ASN A 129 -29.73 14.53 -8.39
CA ASN A 129 -29.02 13.80 -7.33
C ASN A 129 -27.63 14.38 -6.93
N MET A 130 -27.29 15.60 -7.36
CA MET A 130 -26.07 16.29 -6.90
C MET A 130 -26.43 17.44 -5.95
N GLN A 131 -26.76 17.10 -4.69
CA GLN A 131 -27.03 18.09 -3.64
C GLN A 131 -25.81 18.35 -2.73
N MET A 132 -24.78 17.51 -2.79
CA MET A 132 -23.58 17.67 -1.98
C MET A 132 -22.61 18.65 -2.66
N THR A 133 -22.33 19.78 -2.00
CA THR A 133 -21.30 20.72 -2.45
C THR A 133 -19.92 20.26 -2.01
N VAL A 134 -18.85 20.70 -2.69
CA VAL A 134 -17.46 20.33 -2.35
C VAL A 134 -17.16 20.56 -0.86
N GLY A 135 -17.66 21.66 -0.28
CA GLY A 135 -17.50 21.99 1.13
C GLY A 135 -18.13 20.99 2.12
N MET A 136 -18.97 20.07 1.66
CA MET A 136 -19.60 19.03 2.47
C MET A 136 -18.84 17.70 2.42
N SER A 137 -17.76 17.59 1.64
CA SER A 137 -16.93 16.39 1.57
C SER A 137 -15.95 16.29 2.75
N ALA A 138 -15.61 15.07 3.16
CA ALA A 138 -14.86 14.78 4.39
C ALA A 138 -13.47 15.43 4.47
N ALA A 139 -12.90 15.87 3.34
CA ALA A 139 -11.57 16.48 3.27
C ALA A 139 -11.56 17.89 2.63
N ALA A 140 -12.73 18.52 2.47
CA ALA A 140 -12.86 19.79 1.73
C ALA A 140 -11.97 20.93 2.25
N ALA A 141 -11.70 20.95 3.56
CA ALA A 141 -10.93 22.01 4.21
C ALA A 141 -9.40 21.86 4.06
N ALA A 142 -8.91 20.70 3.59
CA ALA A 142 -7.48 20.45 3.43
C ALA A 142 -6.91 20.97 2.08
N GLU A 143 -7.77 21.36 1.15
CA GLU A 143 -7.40 21.86 -0.20
C GLU A 143 -7.54 23.39 -0.35
N ALA A 144 -7.71 24.14 0.75
CA ALA A 144 -7.89 25.60 0.76
C ALA A 144 -6.63 26.36 1.18
#